data_AF-A0A0B7A2I8-F1
#
_entry.id   AF-A0A0B7A2I8-F1
#
_cell.length_a   1.000
_cell.length_b   1.000
_cell.length_c   1.000
_cell.angle_alpha   90.00
_cell.angle_beta   90.00
_cell.angle_gamma   90.00
#
_symmetry.space_group_name_H-M   'P 1'
#
loop_
_entity.id
_entity.type
_entity.pdbx_description
1 polymer ?
#
loop_
_entity_poly.entity_id
_entity_poly.type
_entity_poly.pdbx_seq_one_letter_code
_entity_poly.pdbx_strand_id
1 'polypeptide(L)'
;MYTQTILLLALSVGATLAQYSEEDSLCVQEGCPSNTTCRVVTECPTPLSCTLRALCMESPPRWSHTGVCYIGQPILTMRNGSWEDTQCGPGSPCPNSTYCNIELMDTYATCCRSDPTNVVKPGQCPVSTDSDTSYCSDSCNNDGDCRHNSKCCQTGCRRQCLHPAVENTCQTKTCPEDTYCLTPDMSPCTGTGQCYNVGDCIPCGPLCRMECHHGFETDSRGCPICECKHPCKNILSVIHGECWKH
;
A
#
# COMPACT_ATOMS: atom_id res chain seq x y z
N MET A 1 -60.00 5.48 28.58
CA MET A 1 -59.17 4.37 28.06
C MET A 1 -57.97 5.01 27.38
N TYR A 2 -56.77 4.67 27.86
CA TYR A 2 -55.50 5.29 27.49
C TYR A 2 -55.10 4.99 26.04
N THR A 3 -54.73 6.01 25.27
CA THR A 3 -53.92 5.84 24.06
C THR A 3 -52.75 6.81 24.13
N GLN A 4 -51.60 6.31 24.60
CA GLN A 4 -50.32 7.00 24.48
C GLN A 4 -49.88 6.97 23.01
N THR A 5 -49.81 8.13 22.39
CA THR A 5 -49.10 8.35 21.13
C THR A 5 -47.59 8.41 21.43
N ILE A 6 -46.86 7.42 20.94
CA ILE A 6 -45.40 7.31 21.02
C ILE A 6 -44.78 8.34 20.06
N LEU A 7 -44.03 9.29 20.61
CA LEU A 7 -43.24 10.28 19.88
C LEU A 7 -41.92 9.61 19.42
N LEU A 8 -41.81 9.23 18.14
CA LEU A 8 -40.57 8.75 17.55
C LEU A 8 -39.65 9.95 17.25
N LEU A 9 -38.70 10.22 18.15
CA LEU A 9 -37.57 11.11 17.86
C LEU A 9 -36.60 10.37 16.93
N ALA A 10 -36.60 10.75 15.66
CA ALA A 10 -35.56 10.37 14.71
C ALA A 10 -34.29 11.17 15.04
N LEU A 11 -33.40 10.59 15.85
CA LEU A 11 -32.03 11.09 16.01
C LEU A 11 -31.24 10.69 14.75
N SER A 12 -31.09 11.63 13.83
CA SER A 12 -30.14 11.54 12.73
C SER A 12 -28.72 11.54 13.31
N VAL A 13 -28.15 10.35 13.51
CA VAL A 13 -26.70 10.20 13.67
C VAL A 13 -26.09 10.50 12.31
N GLY A 14 -25.80 11.78 12.08
CA GLY A 14 -24.91 12.19 10.99
C GLY A 14 -23.54 11.63 11.29
N ALA A 15 -23.22 10.46 10.74
CA ALA A 15 -21.87 9.95 10.70
C ALA A 15 -21.05 10.94 9.86
N THR A 16 -20.33 11.83 10.54
CA THR A 16 -19.25 12.58 9.92
C THR A 16 -18.28 11.55 9.39
N LEU A 17 -18.14 11.48 8.07
CA LEU A 17 -16.99 10.88 7.41
C LEU A 17 -15.78 11.72 7.83
N ALA A 18 -15.21 11.40 9.00
CA ALA A 18 -13.87 11.83 9.34
C ALA A 18 -12.96 11.13 8.33
N GLN A 19 -12.58 11.85 7.27
CA GLN A 19 -11.37 11.54 6.52
C GLN A 19 -10.25 11.52 7.55
N TYR A 20 -9.84 10.32 7.93
CA TYR A 20 -8.77 10.06 8.89
C TYR A 20 -7.45 10.35 8.18
N SER A 21 -7.14 11.64 7.95
CA SER A 21 -5.74 12.04 7.95
C SER A 21 -5.38 12.17 9.42
N GLU A 22 -4.71 11.17 9.99
CA GLU A 22 -4.09 11.39 11.29
C GLU A 22 -3.07 12.50 11.12
N GLU A 23 -3.46 13.72 11.52
CA GLU A 23 -2.52 14.82 11.65
C GLU A 23 -1.42 14.40 12.62
N ASP A 24 -0.16 14.70 12.29
CA ASP A 24 0.98 14.32 13.12
C ASP A 24 0.78 14.80 14.57
N SER A 25 0.98 13.90 15.54
CA SER A 25 0.94 14.21 16.98
C SER A 25 1.66 15.50 17.37
N LEU A 26 2.80 15.82 16.75
CA LEU A 26 3.53 17.06 16.99
C LEU A 26 2.75 18.28 16.49
N CYS A 27 2.16 18.18 15.30
CA CYS A 27 1.35 19.24 14.72
C CYS A 27 0.02 19.46 15.45
N VAL A 28 -0.59 18.38 15.93
CA VAL A 28 -1.78 18.45 16.80
C VAL A 28 -1.45 19.21 18.08
N GLN A 29 -0.27 18.98 18.66
CA GLN A 29 0.18 19.67 19.88
C GLN A 29 0.51 21.15 19.65
N GLU A 30 1.15 21.50 18.52
CA GLU A 30 1.50 22.90 18.22
C GLU A 30 0.28 23.80 17.97
N GLY A 31 -0.77 23.29 17.32
CA GLY A 31 -2.02 24.04 17.12
C GLY A 31 -1.86 25.31 16.27
N CYS A 32 -1.49 25.14 15.00
CA CYS A 32 -1.15 26.28 14.14
C CYS A 32 -2.35 27.20 13.78
N PRO A 33 -2.13 28.54 13.71
CA PRO A 33 -3.14 29.49 13.23
C PRO A 33 -3.60 29.22 11.80
N SER A 34 -4.81 29.66 11.45
CA SER A 34 -5.48 29.37 10.16
C SER A 34 -4.72 29.77 8.90
N ASN A 35 -3.77 30.72 8.99
CA ASN A 35 -2.98 31.21 7.86
C ASN A 35 -1.59 30.54 7.76
N THR A 36 -1.32 29.59 8.62
CA THR A 36 -0.07 28.85 8.66
C THR A 36 -0.34 27.37 8.47
N THR A 37 0.64 26.65 7.94
CA THR A 37 0.60 25.20 7.86
C THR A 37 1.64 24.63 8.81
N CYS A 38 1.22 23.64 9.60
CA CYS A 38 2.16 22.91 10.44
C CYS A 38 3.11 22.06 9.58
N ARG A 39 4.39 22.10 9.92
CA ARG A 39 5.44 21.26 9.34
C ARG A 39 6.32 20.70 10.43
N VAL A 40 6.72 19.45 10.27
CA VAL A 40 7.71 18.82 11.15
C VAL A 40 9.09 19.14 10.63
N VAL A 41 9.93 19.68 11.51
CA VAL A 41 11.30 20.05 11.23
C VAL A 41 12.24 19.23 12.10
N THR A 42 13.45 19.02 11.59
CA THR A 42 14.54 18.40 12.35
C THR A 42 15.49 19.46 12.88
N GLU A 43 15.84 19.34 14.15
CA GLU A 43 16.94 20.08 14.78
C GLU A 43 17.98 19.09 15.24
N CYS A 44 19.21 19.30 14.79
CA CYS A 44 20.33 18.42 15.12
C CYS A 44 21.39 19.22 15.89
N PRO A 45 21.35 19.21 17.24
CA PRO A 45 22.42 19.79 18.05
C PRO A 45 23.79 19.18 17.74
N THR A 46 23.82 17.91 17.32
CA THR A 46 25.02 17.24 16.82
C THR A 46 24.68 16.43 15.56
N PRO A 47 25.67 16.06 14.71
CA PRO A 47 25.41 15.25 13.52
C PRO A 47 24.79 13.87 13.79
N LEU A 48 24.86 13.39 15.04
CA LEU A 48 24.37 12.08 15.47
C LEU A 48 23.12 12.16 16.37
N SER A 49 22.69 13.37 16.74
CA SER A 49 21.54 13.58 17.62
C SER A 49 20.63 14.61 17.01
N CYS A 50 19.48 14.13 16.52
CA CYS A 50 18.46 14.94 15.90
C CYS A 50 17.12 14.71 16.61
N THR A 51 16.37 15.79 16.81
CA THR A 51 15.03 15.77 17.37
C THR A 51 14.04 16.39 16.39
N LEU A 52 12.84 15.82 16.33
CA LEU A 52 11.74 16.40 15.57
C LEU A 52 10.96 17.38 16.44
N ARG A 53 10.58 18.52 15.86
CA ARG A 53 9.55 19.41 16.42
C ARG A 53 8.61 19.88 15.31
N ALA A 54 7.44 20.36 15.67
CA ALA A 54 6.55 20.99 14.72
C ALA A 54 6.72 22.53 14.75
N LEU A 55 6.53 23.16 13.60
CA LEU A 55 6.55 24.61 13.43
C LEU A 55 5.42 25.05 12.50
N CYS A 56 4.85 26.20 12.82
CA CYS A 56 3.86 26.85 11.97
C CYS A 56 4.57 27.73 10.93
N MET A 57 4.36 27.42 9.66
CA MET A 57 5.02 28.08 8.53
C MET A 57 4.00 28.72 7.60
N GLU A 58 4.38 29.76 6.86
CA GLU A 58 3.53 30.30 5.79
C GLU A 58 3.28 29.23 4.71
N SER A 59 2.08 29.21 4.14
CA SER A 59 1.67 28.25 3.11
C SER A 59 1.76 28.86 1.71
N PRO A 60 2.43 28.24 0.72
CA PRO A 60 3.27 27.05 0.82
C PRO A 60 4.68 27.37 1.38
N PRO A 61 5.35 26.41 2.04
CA PRO A 61 6.74 26.58 2.46
C PRO A 61 7.63 26.81 1.24
N ARG A 62 8.42 27.88 1.27
CA ARG A 62 9.40 28.21 0.23
C ARG A 62 10.37 27.03 0.14
N TRP A 63 10.39 26.32 -0.99
CA TRP A 63 11.30 25.19 -1.32
C TRP A 63 11.03 23.79 -0.73
N SER A 64 9.89 23.56 -0.06
CA SER A 64 9.51 22.19 0.32
C SER A 64 8.77 21.48 -0.82
N HIS A 65 9.19 20.28 -1.18
CA HIS A 65 8.52 19.49 -2.20
C HIS A 65 7.33 18.74 -1.60
N THR A 66 6.12 19.23 -1.88
CA THR A 66 4.89 18.55 -1.45
C THR A 66 4.66 17.30 -2.30
N GLY A 67 4.33 16.17 -1.67
CA GLY A 67 3.97 14.93 -2.37
C GLY A 67 5.14 13.98 -2.69
N VAL A 68 6.37 14.30 -2.25
CA VAL A 68 7.51 13.37 -2.36
C VAL A 68 7.31 12.13 -1.49
N CYS A 69 6.82 12.32 -0.26
CA CYS A 69 6.58 11.22 0.66
C CYS A 69 5.27 10.50 0.34
N TYR A 70 5.33 9.18 0.18
CA TYR A 70 4.14 8.37 -0.03
C TYR A 70 3.33 8.13 1.26
N ILE A 71 3.97 8.19 2.44
CA ILE A 71 3.35 8.25 3.77
C ILE A 71 3.97 9.44 4.52
N GLY A 72 3.15 10.20 5.25
CA GLY A 72 3.61 11.37 5.99
C GLY A 72 3.99 12.56 5.11
N GLN A 73 4.79 13.47 5.66
CA GLN A 73 5.27 14.69 4.99
C GLN A 73 6.80 14.74 5.02
N PRO A 74 7.44 15.50 4.10
CA PRO A 74 8.87 15.74 4.15
C PRO A 74 9.28 16.41 5.46
N ILE A 75 10.41 15.97 6.03
CA ILE A 75 11.00 16.59 7.20
C ILE A 75 11.86 17.76 6.75
N LEU A 76 11.64 18.95 7.32
CA LEU A 76 12.41 20.13 6.92
C LEU A 76 13.63 20.34 7.83
N THR A 77 14.71 20.83 7.25
CA THR A 77 15.91 21.24 7.97
C THR A 77 16.30 22.66 7.57
N MET A 78 16.89 23.43 8.50
CA MET A 78 17.35 24.78 8.22
C MET A 78 18.73 24.72 7.55
N ARG A 79 18.83 25.18 6.31
CA ARG A 79 20.09 25.33 5.57
C ARG A 79 20.19 26.74 5.00
N ASN A 80 21.29 27.44 5.32
CA ASN A 80 21.57 28.78 4.81
C ASN A 80 20.41 29.80 4.96
N GLY A 81 19.65 29.71 6.06
CA GLY A 81 18.50 30.60 6.32
C GLY A 81 17.21 30.23 5.57
N SER A 82 17.20 29.06 4.92
CA SER A 82 16.07 28.48 4.21
C SER A 82 15.67 27.15 4.83
N TRP A 83 14.38 26.82 4.78
CA TRP A 83 13.90 25.49 5.12
C TRP A 83 13.88 24.62 3.87
N GLU A 84 14.64 23.53 3.91
CA GLU A 84 14.81 22.59 2.81
C GLU A 84 14.44 21.19 3.26
N ASP A 85 14.08 20.31 2.32
CA ASP A 85 13.81 18.91 2.63
C ASP A 85 15.10 18.23 3.17
N THR A 86 14.96 17.49 4.26
CA THR A 86 16.07 16.75 4.87
C THR A 86 16.45 15.59 3.97
N GLN A 87 17.69 15.58 3.49
CA GLN A 87 18.18 14.54 2.60
C GLN A 87 18.74 13.33 3.36
N CYS A 88 18.60 12.15 2.78
CA CYS A 88 19.17 10.90 3.25
C CYS A 88 19.87 10.12 2.15
N GLY A 89 20.71 9.17 2.55
CA GLY A 89 21.47 8.31 1.64
C GLY A 89 22.57 7.55 2.37
N PRO A 90 23.53 6.95 1.65
CA PRO A 90 24.59 6.16 2.26
C PRO A 90 25.41 7.00 3.25
N GLY A 91 25.45 6.57 4.51
CA GLY A 91 26.13 7.28 5.60
C GLY A 91 25.38 8.49 6.16
N SER A 92 24.19 8.81 5.63
CA SER A 92 23.33 9.91 6.08
C SER A 92 21.93 9.36 6.43
N PRO A 93 21.78 8.71 7.60
CA PRO A 93 20.50 8.17 8.04
C PRO A 93 19.53 9.29 8.40
N CYS A 94 18.24 9.03 8.22
CA CYS A 94 17.22 9.95 8.69
C CYS A 94 17.11 9.95 10.23
N PRO A 95 16.62 11.05 10.83
CA PRO A 95 16.34 11.12 12.27
C PRO A 95 15.38 10.02 12.76
N ASN A 96 15.34 9.79 14.07
CA ASN A 96 14.37 8.86 14.65
C ASN A 96 12.92 9.27 14.33
N SER A 97 12.04 8.27 14.18
CA SER A 97 10.64 8.44 13.78
C SER A 97 10.43 8.98 12.36
N THR A 98 11.42 8.74 11.49
CA THR A 98 11.38 9.08 10.06
C THR A 98 11.97 7.94 9.25
N TYR A 99 11.76 7.95 7.95
CA TYR A 99 12.32 6.97 7.02
C TYR A 99 12.82 7.67 5.75
N CYS A 100 13.70 7.01 5.01
CA CYS A 100 14.25 7.53 3.76
C CYS A 100 13.36 7.11 2.57
N ASN A 101 12.77 8.05 1.85
CA ASN A 101 11.95 7.75 0.68
C ASN A 101 12.83 7.51 -0.55
N ILE A 102 13.31 6.28 -0.70
CA ILE A 102 14.24 5.86 -1.75
C ILE A 102 13.47 5.27 -2.93
N GLU A 103 13.71 5.75 -4.15
CA GLU A 103 13.28 5.13 -5.40
C GLU A 103 14.45 4.39 -6.09
N LEU A 104 14.12 3.60 -7.12
CA LEU A 104 15.13 2.90 -7.91
C LEU A 104 16.09 3.93 -8.54
N MET A 105 17.40 3.70 -8.37
CA MET A 105 18.50 4.54 -8.88
C MET A 105 18.80 5.82 -8.09
N ASP A 106 18.18 6.03 -6.93
CA ASP A 106 18.47 7.19 -6.09
C ASP A 106 19.85 7.08 -5.40
N THR A 107 20.68 8.11 -5.56
CA THR A 107 21.91 8.26 -4.77
C THR A 107 21.64 8.95 -3.44
N TYR A 108 20.69 9.88 -3.43
CA TYR A 108 20.16 10.59 -2.26
C TYR A 108 18.64 10.70 -2.40
N ALA A 109 17.96 10.72 -1.27
CA ALA A 109 16.52 10.71 -1.15
C ALA A 109 16.06 11.70 -0.07
N THR A 110 14.76 11.77 0.19
CA THR A 110 14.17 12.68 1.19
C THR A 110 13.72 11.91 2.42
N CYS A 111 14.00 12.46 3.61
CA CYS A 111 13.47 11.96 4.87
C CYS A 111 11.99 12.31 5.02
N CYS A 112 11.18 11.28 5.25
CA CYS A 112 9.75 11.36 5.38
C CYS A 112 9.32 10.99 6.79
N ARG A 113 8.26 11.65 7.26
CA ARG A 113 7.69 11.37 8.58
C ARG A 113 7.09 9.97 8.62
N SER A 114 7.51 9.18 9.59
CA SER A 114 6.95 7.85 9.82
C SER A 114 5.54 7.93 10.42
N ASP A 115 4.70 6.95 10.12
CA ASP A 115 3.40 6.75 10.75
C ASP A 115 3.55 6.66 12.29
N PRO A 116 2.99 7.60 13.06
CA PRO A 116 3.13 7.63 14.51
C PRO A 116 2.38 6.50 15.23
N THR A 117 1.40 5.87 14.58
CA THR A 117 0.56 4.83 15.19
C THR A 117 1.29 3.50 15.35
N ASN A 118 2.46 3.34 14.71
CA ASN A 118 3.23 2.09 14.69
C ASN A 118 2.35 0.88 14.38
N VAL A 119 1.56 0.97 13.30
CA VAL A 119 0.70 -0.12 12.83
C VAL A 119 1.51 -1.41 12.73
N VAL A 120 0.96 -2.51 13.25
CA VAL A 120 1.51 -3.86 13.05
C VAL A 120 0.60 -4.58 12.06
N LYS A 121 1.11 -4.87 10.86
CA LYS A 121 0.36 -5.55 9.82
C LYS A 121 0.45 -7.07 9.94
N PRO A 122 -0.58 -7.81 9.49
CA PRO A 122 -0.58 -9.27 9.56
C PRO A 122 0.52 -9.91 8.70
N GLY A 123 0.94 -11.12 9.08
CA GLY A 123 2.02 -11.87 8.43
C GLY A 123 3.38 -11.69 9.10
N GLN A 124 4.38 -12.43 8.66
CA GLN A 124 5.75 -12.38 9.18
C GLN A 124 6.70 -11.80 8.14
N CYS A 125 7.80 -11.19 8.57
CA CYS A 125 8.85 -10.79 7.63
C CYS A 125 9.45 -12.03 6.95
N PRO A 126 9.70 -11.98 5.63
CA PRO A 126 10.40 -13.07 4.96
C PRO A 126 11.82 -13.22 5.50
N VAL A 127 12.34 -14.45 5.44
CA VAL A 127 13.72 -14.72 5.83
C VAL A 127 14.63 -14.01 4.83
N SER A 128 15.39 -13.03 5.32
CA SER A 128 16.44 -12.39 4.54
C SER A 128 17.75 -13.16 4.71
N THR A 129 18.38 -13.49 3.58
CA THR A 129 19.78 -13.97 3.52
C THR A 129 20.74 -12.85 3.14
N ASP A 130 20.25 -11.61 3.08
CA ASP A 130 21.04 -10.45 2.67
C ASP A 130 22.08 -10.12 3.75
N SER A 131 23.35 -10.19 3.35
CA SER A 131 24.49 -9.84 4.20
C SER A 131 25.10 -8.48 3.84
N ASP A 132 24.47 -7.72 2.95
CA ASP A 132 25.00 -6.43 2.51
C ASP A 132 25.08 -5.47 3.70
N THR A 133 26.30 -4.98 3.90
CA THR A 133 26.67 -3.91 4.84
C THR A 133 26.90 -2.58 4.12
N SER A 134 26.76 -2.58 2.79
CA SER A 134 26.87 -1.39 1.95
C SER A 134 25.49 -0.75 1.80
N TYR A 135 25.44 0.58 1.76
CA TYR A 135 24.21 1.36 1.52
C TYR A 135 23.10 1.08 2.57
N CYS A 136 23.41 1.30 3.85
CA CYS A 136 22.46 1.17 4.95
C CYS A 136 21.56 2.41 5.05
N SER A 137 20.42 2.39 4.36
CA SER A 137 19.38 3.42 4.47
C SER A 137 18.02 2.75 4.73
N ASP A 138 17.39 3.11 5.85
CA ASP A 138 16.08 2.58 6.21
C ASP A 138 14.98 3.25 5.38
N SER A 139 14.31 2.47 4.54
CA SER A 139 13.24 2.94 3.65
C SER A 139 11.84 2.93 4.27
N CYS A 140 11.74 2.46 5.50
CA CYS A 140 10.54 2.47 6.34
C CYS A 140 11.00 2.56 7.80
N ASN A 141 10.12 2.91 8.75
CA ASN A 141 10.36 2.87 10.20
C ASN A 141 9.46 1.83 10.91
N ASN A 142 8.21 1.67 10.47
CA ASN A 142 7.28 0.62 10.89
C ASN A 142 6.37 0.16 9.73
N ASP A 143 5.46 -0.80 9.96
CA ASP A 143 4.62 -1.34 8.88
C ASP A 143 3.65 -0.28 8.31
N GLY A 144 3.29 0.75 9.07
CA GLY A 144 2.46 1.88 8.63
C GLY A 144 3.14 2.70 7.52
N ASP A 145 4.47 2.71 7.49
CA ASP A 145 5.27 3.32 6.42
C ASP A 145 5.30 2.46 5.15
N CYS A 146 4.65 1.29 5.13
CA CYS A 146 4.63 0.46 3.94
C CYS A 146 3.28 0.55 3.24
N ARG A 147 3.27 0.51 1.91
CA ARG A 147 2.01 0.42 1.16
C ARG A 147 1.37 -0.95 1.34
N HIS A 148 0.05 -1.00 1.26
CA HIS A 148 -0.74 -2.23 1.26
C HIS A 148 -0.43 -3.13 2.47
N ASN A 149 -0.24 -4.44 2.26
CA ASN A 149 0.07 -5.43 3.30
C ASN A 149 1.57 -5.60 3.56
N SER A 150 2.44 -4.81 2.91
CA SER A 150 3.88 -4.94 3.10
C SER A 150 4.28 -4.53 4.52
N LYS A 151 5.27 -5.23 5.05
CA LYS A 151 5.81 -5.07 6.39
C LYS A 151 7.19 -4.43 6.34
N CYS A 152 7.52 -3.63 7.34
CA CYS A 152 8.83 -3.03 7.46
C CYS A 152 9.80 -4.03 8.11
N CYS A 153 10.67 -4.60 7.30
CA CYS A 153 11.48 -5.76 7.67
C CYS A 153 12.97 -5.44 7.67
N GLN A 154 13.68 -5.95 8.67
CA GLN A 154 15.15 -5.89 8.71
C GLN A 154 15.73 -6.80 7.62
N THR A 155 16.57 -6.22 6.76
CA THR A 155 17.24 -6.88 5.63
C THR A 155 18.70 -6.42 5.61
N GLY A 156 19.63 -7.29 6.02
CA GLY A 156 21.01 -6.88 6.26
C GLY A 156 21.08 -5.73 7.27
N CYS A 157 21.73 -4.62 6.90
CA CYS A 157 21.82 -3.42 7.74
C CYS A 157 20.68 -2.40 7.57
N ARG A 158 19.74 -2.61 6.64
CA ARG A 158 18.64 -1.67 6.36
C ARG A 158 17.27 -2.26 6.70
N ARG A 159 16.28 -1.40 6.84
CA ARG A 159 14.87 -1.76 6.91
C ARG A 159 14.16 -1.41 5.61
N GLN A 160 13.39 -2.36 5.09
CA GLN A 160 12.72 -2.24 3.81
C GLN A 160 11.32 -2.84 3.86
N CYS A 161 10.39 -2.21 3.13
CA CYS A 161 9.05 -2.74 2.95
C CYS A 161 9.10 -4.00 2.10
N LEU A 162 8.83 -5.15 2.71
CA LEU A 162 8.75 -6.45 2.06
C LEU A 162 7.35 -7.02 2.22
N HIS A 163 6.90 -7.77 1.23
CA HIS A 163 5.68 -8.53 1.39
C HIS A 163 5.87 -9.61 2.47
N PRO A 164 4.84 -9.86 3.31
CA PRO A 164 4.95 -10.85 4.36
C PRO A 164 5.23 -12.23 3.79
N ALA A 165 6.10 -13.00 4.45
CA ALA A 165 6.18 -14.43 4.24
C ALA A 165 4.88 -15.07 4.69
N VAL A 166 4.19 -15.71 3.76
CA VAL A 166 3.03 -16.55 4.05
C VAL A 166 3.05 -17.74 3.10
N GLU A 167 2.95 -18.95 3.65
CA GLU A 167 2.56 -20.13 2.88
C GLU A 167 1.11 -19.93 2.39
N ASN A 168 0.90 -20.01 1.07
CA ASN A 168 -0.39 -19.94 0.39
C ASN A 168 -1.25 -18.67 0.60
N THR A 169 -0.73 -17.53 0.16
CA THR A 169 -1.45 -16.23 0.09
C THR A 169 -2.64 -16.20 -0.87
N CYS A 170 -2.73 -17.10 -1.86
CA CYS A 170 -3.77 -17.09 -2.90
C CYS A 170 -5.17 -17.56 -2.43
N GLN A 171 -5.32 -18.00 -1.18
CA GLN A 171 -6.60 -18.52 -0.67
C GLN A 171 -7.57 -17.45 -0.15
N THR A 172 -7.18 -16.17 -0.17
CA THR A 172 -7.89 -15.11 0.55
C THR A 172 -8.69 -14.18 -0.34
N LYS A 173 -8.42 -14.16 -1.65
CA LYS A 173 -9.17 -13.36 -2.63
C LYS A 173 -9.38 -14.16 -3.91
N THR A 174 -10.63 -14.57 -4.16
CA THR A 174 -11.06 -15.14 -5.45
C THR A 174 -11.81 -14.08 -6.22
N CYS A 175 -11.40 -13.85 -7.47
CA CYS A 175 -12.07 -12.88 -8.33
C CYS A 175 -13.33 -13.47 -8.98
N PRO A 176 -14.37 -12.65 -9.23
CA PRO A 176 -15.58 -13.08 -9.93
C PRO A 176 -15.30 -13.61 -11.35
N GLU A 177 -16.27 -14.34 -11.92
CA GLU A 177 -16.23 -14.70 -13.34
C GLU A 177 -16.07 -13.46 -14.23
N ASP A 178 -15.41 -13.61 -15.38
CA ASP A 178 -15.06 -12.53 -16.33
C ASP A 178 -14.10 -11.45 -15.79
N THR A 179 -13.35 -11.75 -14.73
CA THR A 179 -12.26 -10.91 -14.24
C THR A 179 -10.98 -11.72 -14.09
N TYR A 180 -9.83 -11.06 -14.31
CA TYR A 180 -8.52 -11.67 -14.08
C TYR A 180 -7.76 -10.92 -13.00
N CYS A 181 -6.83 -11.61 -12.37
CA CYS A 181 -6.03 -11.07 -11.28
C CYS A 181 -4.82 -10.33 -11.86
N LEU A 182 -4.68 -9.05 -11.51
CA LEU A 182 -3.47 -8.29 -11.81
C LEU A 182 -2.85 -7.79 -10.49
N THR A 183 -1.56 -8.04 -10.35
CA THR A 183 -0.71 -7.41 -9.35
C THR A 183 0.44 -6.73 -10.11
N PRO A 184 0.64 -5.41 -9.94
CA PRO A 184 1.76 -4.72 -10.61
C PRO A 184 3.13 -5.33 -10.30
N ASP A 185 3.29 -5.96 -9.13
CA ASP A 185 4.61 -6.32 -8.57
C ASP A 185 4.77 -7.82 -8.19
N MET A 186 3.85 -8.72 -8.57
CA MET A 186 3.94 -10.16 -8.23
C MET A 186 3.62 -11.10 -9.40
N SER A 187 4.14 -12.33 -9.32
CA SER A 187 3.77 -13.45 -10.20
C SER A 187 2.29 -13.83 -10.01
N PRO A 188 1.56 -14.21 -11.07
CA PRO A 188 0.18 -14.66 -10.95
C PRO A 188 0.05 -15.91 -10.06
N CYS A 189 -1.06 -16.01 -9.31
CA CYS A 189 -1.40 -17.20 -8.54
C CYS A 189 -1.52 -18.45 -9.43
N THR A 190 -1.31 -19.62 -8.85
CA THR A 190 -1.32 -20.89 -9.59
C THR A 190 -2.72 -21.32 -10.06
N GLY A 191 -3.79 -20.86 -9.42
CA GLY A 191 -5.17 -21.11 -9.85
C GLY A 191 -5.79 -19.97 -10.66
N THR A 192 -6.62 -20.31 -11.64
CA THR A 192 -7.44 -19.35 -12.40
C THR A 192 -8.37 -18.57 -11.47
N GLY A 193 -8.38 -17.24 -11.62
CA GLY A 193 -9.19 -16.35 -10.77
C GLY A 193 -8.73 -16.24 -9.31
N GLN A 194 -7.58 -16.81 -8.94
CA GLN A 194 -7.00 -16.62 -7.62
C GLN A 194 -6.15 -15.36 -7.56
N CYS A 195 -6.32 -14.57 -6.50
CA CYS A 195 -5.61 -13.35 -6.26
C CYS A 195 -4.94 -13.35 -4.89
N TYR A 196 -3.86 -12.58 -4.76
CA TYR A 196 -3.39 -12.15 -3.46
C TYR A 196 -4.42 -11.21 -2.82
N ASN A 197 -4.43 -11.11 -1.50
CA ASN A 197 -5.25 -10.11 -0.77
C ASN A 197 -5.15 -8.69 -1.33
N VAL A 198 -4.00 -8.34 -1.93
CA VAL A 198 -3.67 -6.99 -2.41
C VAL A 198 -3.73 -6.82 -3.93
N GLY A 199 -4.04 -7.86 -4.71
CA GLY A 199 -4.18 -7.72 -6.16
C GLY A 199 -5.57 -7.24 -6.55
N ASP A 200 -5.71 -6.65 -7.73
CA ASP A 200 -6.99 -6.14 -8.23
C ASP A 200 -7.65 -7.14 -9.19
N CYS A 201 -8.98 -7.23 -9.11
CA CYS A 201 -9.78 -7.99 -10.08
C CYS A 201 -10.09 -7.06 -11.25
N ILE A 202 -9.39 -7.27 -12.37
CA ILE A 202 -9.53 -6.46 -13.56
C ILE A 202 -10.54 -7.12 -14.49
N PRO A 203 -11.56 -6.40 -14.99
CA PRO A 203 -12.49 -6.93 -15.97
C PRO A 203 -11.76 -7.45 -17.20
N CYS A 204 -12.15 -8.64 -17.66
CA CYS A 204 -11.74 -9.12 -18.97
C CYS A 204 -12.27 -8.16 -20.05
N GLY A 205 -11.53 -8.03 -21.15
CA GLY A 205 -11.92 -7.17 -22.27
C GLY A 205 -13.21 -7.64 -22.95
N PRO A 206 -13.77 -6.85 -23.89
CA PRO A 206 -14.98 -7.24 -24.61
C PRO A 206 -14.79 -8.58 -25.31
N LEU A 207 -15.67 -9.52 -24.99
CA LEU A 207 -15.67 -10.88 -25.52
C LEU A 207 -16.55 -10.99 -26.76
N CYS A 208 -16.36 -12.07 -27.52
CA CYS A 208 -17.07 -12.30 -28.76
C CYS A 208 -18.60 -12.40 -28.59
N ARG A 209 -19.32 -12.01 -29.65
CA ARG A 209 -20.79 -11.98 -29.70
C ARG A 209 -21.44 -13.34 -30.03
N MET A 210 -20.70 -14.44 -29.91
CA MET A 210 -21.21 -15.77 -30.22
C MET A 210 -21.72 -16.49 -28.98
N GLU A 211 -22.64 -17.43 -29.13
CA GLU A 211 -23.18 -18.19 -28.01
C GLU A 211 -22.51 -19.57 -27.95
N CYS A 212 -21.94 -19.91 -26.79
CA CYS A 212 -21.34 -21.22 -26.52
C CYS A 212 -22.16 -21.93 -25.44
N HIS A 213 -22.85 -23.01 -25.80
CA HIS A 213 -23.70 -23.79 -24.88
C HIS A 213 -22.94 -24.40 -23.69
N HIS A 214 -21.62 -24.62 -23.84
CA HIS A 214 -20.75 -25.20 -22.79
C HIS A 214 -19.69 -24.20 -22.27
N GLY A 215 -19.89 -22.91 -22.55
CA GLY A 215 -18.96 -21.83 -22.18
C GLY A 215 -17.76 -21.70 -23.11
N PHE A 216 -16.97 -20.66 -22.84
CA PHE A 216 -15.77 -20.31 -23.62
C PHE A 216 -14.51 -20.95 -23.04
N GLU A 217 -13.56 -21.28 -23.91
CA GLU A 217 -12.16 -21.53 -23.54
C GLU A 217 -11.56 -20.28 -22.89
N THR A 218 -10.51 -20.43 -22.09
CA THR A 218 -9.88 -19.32 -21.35
C THR A 218 -8.39 -19.22 -21.65
N ASP A 219 -7.84 -18.01 -21.61
CA ASP A 219 -6.40 -17.78 -21.69
C ASP A 219 -5.67 -18.16 -20.38
N SER A 220 -4.34 -17.97 -20.34
CA SER A 220 -3.51 -18.25 -19.17
C SER A 220 -3.82 -17.39 -17.93
N ARG A 221 -4.60 -16.32 -18.09
CA ARG A 221 -5.06 -15.43 -17.00
C ARG A 221 -6.47 -15.79 -16.53
N GLY A 222 -7.12 -16.74 -17.20
CA GLY A 222 -8.50 -17.13 -16.93
C GLY A 222 -9.55 -16.28 -17.66
N CYS A 223 -9.16 -15.37 -18.55
CA CYS A 223 -10.13 -14.61 -19.33
C CYS A 223 -10.66 -15.48 -20.48
N PRO A 224 -11.98 -15.49 -20.71
CA PRO A 224 -12.55 -16.20 -21.85
C PRO A 224 -11.99 -15.67 -23.18
N ILE A 225 -11.78 -16.58 -24.11
CA ILE A 225 -11.38 -16.31 -25.49
C ILE A 225 -12.52 -16.71 -26.42
N CYS A 226 -12.46 -16.26 -27.68
CA CYS A 226 -13.49 -16.48 -28.68
C CYS A 226 -13.50 -17.89 -29.28
N GLU A 227 -13.51 -18.90 -28.41
CA GLU A 227 -13.50 -20.31 -28.77
C GLU A 227 -14.40 -21.06 -27.77
N CYS A 228 -15.31 -21.90 -28.27
CA CYS A 228 -16.22 -22.65 -27.41
C CYS A 228 -15.52 -23.89 -26.84
N LYS A 229 -15.77 -24.19 -25.57
CA LYS A 229 -15.33 -25.45 -24.96
C LYS A 229 -15.95 -26.64 -25.69
N HIS A 230 -15.12 -27.60 -26.08
CA HIS A 230 -15.60 -28.84 -26.68
C HIS A 230 -16.03 -29.83 -25.56
N PRO A 231 -17.28 -30.31 -25.54
CA PRO A 231 -17.81 -31.11 -24.43
C PRO A 231 -17.05 -32.41 -24.18
N CYS A 232 -16.38 -32.96 -25.22
CA CYS A 232 -15.60 -34.20 -25.12
C CYS A 232 -14.07 -34.02 -25.08
N LYS A 233 -13.53 -32.80 -24.87
CA LYS A 233 -12.08 -32.51 -24.99
C LYS A 233 -11.19 -33.36 -24.06
N ASN A 234 -11.74 -33.88 -22.96
CA ASN A 234 -11.04 -34.72 -21.97
C ASN A 234 -11.66 -36.13 -21.81
N ILE A 235 -12.36 -36.61 -22.84
CA ILE A 235 -13.09 -37.89 -22.81
C ILE A 235 -12.57 -38.78 -23.95
N LEU A 236 -12.27 -40.04 -23.63
CA LEU A 236 -11.56 -40.97 -24.52
C LEU A 236 -12.43 -41.52 -25.68
N SER A 237 -13.75 -41.38 -25.64
CA SER A 237 -14.63 -41.82 -26.72
C SER A 237 -15.93 -41.02 -26.84
N VAL A 238 -16.37 -40.83 -28.09
CA VAL A 238 -17.64 -40.22 -28.46
C VAL A 238 -18.47 -41.29 -29.16
N ILE A 239 -19.63 -41.64 -28.61
CA ILE A 239 -20.56 -42.61 -29.21
C ILE A 239 -21.91 -41.91 -29.38
N HIS A 240 -22.40 -41.84 -30.62
CA HIS A 240 -23.66 -41.16 -30.98
C HIS A 240 -23.76 -39.68 -30.54
N GLY A 241 -22.63 -38.97 -30.48
CA GLY A 241 -22.61 -37.55 -30.08
C GLY A 241 -22.62 -37.32 -28.57
N GLU A 242 -22.62 -38.38 -27.75
CA GLU A 242 -22.50 -38.28 -26.30
C GLU A 242 -21.08 -38.68 -25.85
N CYS A 243 -20.55 -37.96 -24.86
CA CYS A 243 -19.19 -38.19 -24.34
C CYS A 243 -19.23 -39.23 -23.19
N TRP A 244 -18.46 -40.31 -23.28
CA TRP A 244 -18.43 -41.39 -22.28
C TRP A 244 -17.08 -41.51 -21.55
N LYS A 245 -17.10 -41.39 -20.22
CA LYS A 245 -15.92 -41.61 -19.35
C LYS A 245 -15.97 -43.05 -18.82
N HIS A 246 -14.94 -43.85 -19.10
CA HIS A 246 -14.79 -45.19 -18.52
C HIS A 246 -14.53 -45.14 -17.01
#